data_AF-A0A7Y1Z1S9-F1
#
_entry.id   AF-A0A7Y1Z1S9-F1
#
_cell.length_a   1.000
_cell.length_b   1.000
_cell.length_c   1.000
_cell.angle_alpha   90.00
_cell.angle_beta   90.00
_cell.angle_gamma   90.00
#
_symmetry.space_group_name_H-M   'P 1'
#
loop_
_entity.id
_entity.type
_entity.pdbx_description
1 polymer ?
#
loop_
_entity_poly.entity_id
_entity_poly.type
_entity_poly.pdbx_seq_one_letter_code
_entity_poly.pdbx_strand_id
1 'polypeptide(L)'
;MNERRCVITRKTLPAAELIRFVVGPQGEVVPDLKARLPGRGAWVSAQYEMVERAARKGAFARAFKTGAKAADDLADQVMHLLRERALGAIGLAVRSGVVIAGFSKVDRALRQGDLAIMLC
;
A
#
# COMPACT_ATOMS: atom_id res chain seq x y z
N MET A 1 -13.09 -2.35 13.53
CA MET A 1 -11.85 -2.46 12.73
C MET A 1 -12.12 -3.48 11.62
N ASN A 2 -11.97 -3.11 10.35
CA ASN A 2 -12.38 -3.99 9.26
C ASN A 2 -11.24 -4.95 8.91
N GLU A 3 -11.35 -6.20 9.34
CA GLU A 3 -10.35 -7.21 9.07
C GLU A 3 -10.54 -7.85 7.69
N ARG A 4 -9.43 -8.27 7.10
CA ARG A 4 -9.38 -8.91 5.79
C ARG A 4 -8.35 -10.05 5.82
N ARG A 5 -8.57 -11.06 4.99
CA ARG A 5 -7.68 -12.21 4.89
C ARG A 5 -6.74 -12.03 3.70
N CYS A 6 -5.44 -12.11 3.95
CA CYS A 6 -4.44 -12.12 2.90
C CYS A 6 -4.56 -13.40 2.06
N VAL A 7 -4.62 -13.29 0.73
CA VAL A 7 -4.75 -14.44 -0.18
C VAL A 7 -3.49 -15.32 -0.24
N ILE A 8 -2.34 -14.78 0.20
CA ILE A 8 -1.05 -15.47 0.23
C ILE A 8 -0.77 -16.09 1.58
N THR A 9 -0.69 -15.27 2.64
CA THR A 9 -0.30 -15.73 3.98
C THR A 9 -1.46 -16.40 4.71
N ARG A 10 -2.70 -16.22 4.22
CA ARG A 10 -3.93 -16.71 4.84
C ARG A 10 -4.21 -16.15 6.24
N LYS A 11 -3.40 -15.21 6.73
CA LYS A 11 -3.62 -14.47 7.98
C LYS A 11 -4.75 -13.46 7.80
N THR A 12 -5.53 -13.28 8.86
CA THR A 12 -6.49 -12.18 9.00
C THR A 12 -5.76 -11.02 9.64
N LEU A 13 -5.79 -9.85 8.99
CA LEU A 13 -5.10 -8.64 9.41
C LEU A 13 -6.04 -7.43 9.26
N PRO A 14 -5.79 -6.32 9.95
CA PRO A 14 -6.44 -5.05 9.67
C PRO A 14 -6.27 -4.68 8.19
N ALA A 15 -7.30 -4.11 7.56
CA ALA A 15 -7.23 -3.69 6.16
C ALA A 15 -6.09 -2.69 5.87
N ALA A 16 -5.62 -1.94 6.89
CA ALA A 16 -4.50 -1.01 6.79
C ALA A 16 -3.14 -1.71 6.57
N GLU A 17 -3.00 -2.99 6.96
CA GLU A 17 -1.79 -3.79 6.76
C GLU A 17 -1.82 -4.59 5.44
N LEU A 18 -2.82 -4.34 4.61
CA LEU A 18 -3.09 -5.08 3.40
C LEU A 18 -3.29 -4.11 2.23
N ILE A 19 -2.90 -4.55 1.04
CA ILE A 19 -3.15 -3.86 -0.22
C ILE A 19 -4.29 -4.59 -0.92
N ARG A 20 -5.31 -3.82 -1.32
CA ARG A 20 -6.43 -4.32 -2.12
C ARG A 20 -6.04 -4.31 -3.59
N PHE A 21 -6.46 -5.34 -4.30
CA PHE A 21 -6.39 -5.46 -5.75
C PHE A 21 -7.77 -5.76 -6.30
N VAL A 22 -8.06 -5.28 -7.50
CA VAL A 22 -9.30 -5.54 -8.24
C VAL A 22 -8.98 -6.00 -9.66
N VAL A 23 -9.99 -6.47 -10.38
CA VAL A 23 -9.87 -6.77 -11.81
C VAL A 23 -10.39 -5.57 -12.60
N GLY A 24 -9.58 -5.04 -13.50
CA GLY A 24 -9.95 -3.97 -14.40
C GLY A 24 -10.80 -4.45 -15.59
N PRO A 25 -11.30 -3.52 -16.42
CA PRO A 25 -12.19 -3.84 -17.54
C PRO A 25 -11.57 -4.79 -18.58
N GLN A 26 -10.25 -4.78 -18.72
CA GLN A 26 -9.51 -5.63 -19.66
C GLN A 26 -9.05 -6.96 -19.03
N GLY A 27 -9.47 -7.26 -17.79
CA GLY A 27 -9.10 -8.48 -17.08
C GLY A 27 -7.73 -8.41 -16.39
N GLU A 28 -7.12 -7.23 -16.34
CA GLU A 28 -5.86 -6.95 -15.67
C GLU A 28 -6.04 -6.79 -14.15
N VAL A 29 -5.03 -7.17 -13.37
CA VAL A 29 -5.03 -6.95 -11.92
C VAL A 29 -4.54 -5.53 -11.63
N VAL A 30 -5.38 -4.74 -10.97
CA VAL A 30 -5.10 -3.33 -10.66
C VAL A 30 -4.95 -3.13 -9.14
N PRO A 31 -3.91 -2.43 -8.67
CA PRO A 31 -3.78 -2.06 -7.27
C PRO A 31 -4.77 -0.95 -6.87
N ASP A 32 -5.57 -1.20 -5.85
CA ASP A 32 -6.55 -0.26 -5.28
C ASP A 32 -6.09 0.24 -3.90
N LEU A 33 -5.07 1.10 -3.89
CA LEU A 33 -4.43 1.62 -2.66
C LEU A 33 -5.36 2.48 -1.79
N LYS A 34 -6.52 2.90 -2.32
CA LYS A 34 -7.53 3.67 -1.59
C LYS A 34 -8.76 2.84 -1.25
N ALA A 35 -8.79 1.56 -1.62
CA ALA A 35 -9.91 0.65 -1.42
C ALA A 35 -11.26 1.20 -1.91
N ARG A 36 -11.26 1.95 -3.02
CA ARG A 36 -12.43 2.68 -3.54
C ARG A 36 -12.94 2.19 -4.89
N LEU A 37 -12.21 1.30 -5.55
CA LEU A 37 -12.62 0.80 -6.86
C LEU A 37 -13.79 -0.21 -6.72
N PRO A 38 -14.75 -0.23 -7.65
CA PRO A 38 -15.85 -1.18 -7.62
C PRO A 38 -15.37 -2.62 -7.86
N GLY A 39 -16.23 -3.59 -7.56
CA GLY A 39 -15.99 -5.01 -7.86
C GLY A 39 -15.37 -5.82 -6.73
N ARG A 40 -15.16 -7.13 -6.99
CA ARG A 40 -14.56 -8.07 -6.05
C ARG A 40 -13.10 -7.69 -5.80
N GLY A 41 -12.72 -7.52 -4.53
CA GLY A 41 -11.35 -7.25 -4.12
C GLY A 41 -10.62 -8.48 -3.61
N ALA A 42 -9.34 -8.63 -3.96
CA ALA A 42 -8.40 -9.53 -3.32
C ALA A 42 -7.46 -8.71 -2.42
N TRP A 43 -7.05 -9.27 -1.28
CA TRP A 43 -6.20 -8.58 -0.31
C TRP A 43 -4.88 -9.32 -0.16
N VAL A 44 -3.77 -8.58 -0.20
CA VAL A 44 -2.40 -9.10 -0.05
C VAL A 44 -1.70 -8.30 1.05
N SER A 45 -0.89 -8.95 1.88
CA SER A 45 -0.08 -8.24 2.87
C SER A 45 0.78 -7.16 2.22
N ALA A 46 0.90 -6.00 2.89
CA ALA A 46 1.64 -4.83 2.39
C ALA A 46 3.17 -5.03 2.47
N GLN A 47 3.65 -6.07 1.81
CA GLN A 47 5.06 -6.47 1.71
C GLN A 47 5.35 -6.75 0.24
N TYR A 48 6.50 -6.29 -0.25
CA TYR A 48 6.87 -6.38 -1.66
C TYR A 48 6.82 -7.84 -2.16
N GLU A 49 7.43 -8.75 -1.40
CA GLU A 49 7.53 -10.18 -1.71
C GLU A 49 6.16 -10.86 -1.74
N MET A 50 5.19 -10.35 -0.98
CA MET A 50 3.83 -10.90 -0.97
C MET A 50 3.08 -10.52 -2.24
N VAL A 51 3.27 -9.30 -2.75
CA VAL A 51 2.70 -8.85 -4.02
C VAL A 51 3.35 -9.59 -5.19
N GLU A 52 4.68 -9.70 -5.19
CA GLU A 52 5.43 -10.45 -6.21
C GLU A 52 4.98 -11.91 -6.25
N ARG A 53 4.87 -12.57 -5.08
CA ARG A 53 4.37 -13.94 -4.97
C ARG A 53 2.91 -14.05 -5.45
N ALA A 54 2.07 -13.05 -5.20
CA ALA A 54 0.69 -13.06 -5.63
C ALA A 54 0.55 -12.98 -7.16
N ALA A 55 1.38 -12.14 -7.80
CA ALA A 55 1.46 -12.00 -9.25
C ALA A 55 1.93 -13.31 -9.90
N ARG A 56 3.08 -13.85 -9.46
CA ARG A 56 3.70 -15.03 -10.10
C ARG A 56 2.98 -16.35 -9.85
N LYS A 57 2.39 -16.55 -8.67
CA LYS A 57 1.79 -17.85 -8.28
C LYS A 57 0.31 -17.98 -8.65
N GLY A 58 -0.22 -17.13 -9.52
CA GLY A 58 -1.62 -17.15 -9.96
C GLY A 58 -2.63 -16.95 -8.82
N ALA A 59 -2.24 -16.23 -7.76
CA ALA A 59 -3.11 -16.03 -6.61
C ALA A 59 -4.32 -15.17 -6.94
N PHE A 60 -4.15 -14.18 -7.84
CA PHE A 60 -5.22 -13.30 -8.29
C PHE A 60 -6.27 -14.05 -9.12
N ALA A 61 -5.86 -14.87 -10.10
CA ALA A 61 -6.79 -15.70 -10.87
C ALA A 61 -7.68 -16.57 -9.94
N ARG A 62 -7.07 -17.22 -8.94
CA ARG A 62 -7.81 -17.99 -7.92
C ARG A 62 -8.73 -17.13 -7.05
N ALA A 63 -8.26 -15.97 -6.60
CA ALA A 63 -9.03 -15.08 -5.73
C ALA A 63 -10.24 -14.48 -6.44
N PHE A 64 -10.09 -14.10 -7.72
CA PHE A 64 -11.15 -13.51 -8.51
C PHE A 64 -12.07 -14.57 -9.15
N LYS A 65 -11.60 -15.81 -9.29
CA LYS A 65 -12.26 -16.89 -10.05
C LYS A 65 -12.40 -16.55 -11.53
N THR A 66 -11.37 -15.93 -12.10
CA THR A 66 -11.30 -15.48 -13.49
C THR A 66 -9.90 -15.74 -14.05
N GLY A 67 -9.71 -15.55 -15.35
CA GLY A 67 -8.38 -15.56 -16.01
C GLY A 67 -7.56 -14.29 -15.77
N ALA A 68 -7.77 -13.57 -14.67
CA ALA A 68 -7.13 -12.29 -14.42
C ALA A 68 -5.60 -12.40 -14.44
N LYS A 69 -4.95 -11.49 -15.17
CA LYS A 69 -3.50 -11.46 -15.34
C LYS A 69 -2.90 -10.31 -14.55
N ALA A 70 -1.97 -10.63 -13.67
CA ALA A 70 -1.09 -9.64 -13.06
C ALA A 70 0.07 -9.36 -14.01
N ALA A 71 0.49 -8.10 -14.10
CA ALA A 71 1.74 -7.75 -14.76
C ALA A 71 2.93 -8.31 -13.96
N ASP A 72 4.03 -8.63 -14.64
CA ASP A 72 5.22 -9.21 -14.00
C ASP A 72 5.90 -8.22 -13.04
N ASP A 73 5.76 -6.92 -13.32
CA ASP A 73 6.26 -5.78 -12.55
C ASP A 73 5.21 -5.22 -11.56
N LEU A 74 4.12 -5.94 -11.28
CA LEU A 74 3.04 -5.44 -10.40
C LEU A 74 3.54 -4.99 -9.02
N ALA A 75 4.55 -5.67 -8.47
CA ALA A 75 5.14 -5.27 -7.18
C ALA A 75 5.89 -3.93 -7.28
N ASP A 76 6.60 -3.70 -8.38
CA ASP A 76 7.28 -2.44 -8.67
C ASP A 76 6.28 -1.30 -8.90
N GLN A 77 5.19 -1.57 -9.64
CA GLN A 77 4.10 -0.61 -9.83
C GLN A 77 3.48 -0.18 -8.49
N VAL A 78 3.23 -1.14 -7.59
CA VAL A 78 2.73 -0.86 -6.25
C VAL A 78 3.72 0.00 -5.45
N MET A 79 5.02 -0.34 -5.50
CA MET A 79 6.07 0.43 -4.83
C MET A 79 6.11 1.88 -5.36
N HIS A 80 6.05 2.05 -6.67
CA HIS A 80 6.06 3.36 -7.32
C HIS A 80 4.87 4.22 -6.87
N LEU A 81 3.65 3.67 -6.93
CA LEU A 81 2.43 4.37 -6.51
C LEU A 81 2.45 4.75 -5.02
N LEU A 82 2.97 3.87 -4.15
CA LEU A 82 3.12 4.17 -2.73
C LEU A 82 4.17 5.26 -2.49
N ARG A 83 5.28 5.23 -3.22
CA ARG A 83 6.32 6.28 -3.16
C ARG A 83 5.76 7.62 -3.60
N GLU A 84 5.07 7.69 -4.73
CA GLU A 84 4.45 8.94 -5.20
C GLU A 84 3.46 9.51 -4.18
N ARG A 85 2.63 8.65 -3.58
CA ARG A 85 1.68 9.06 -2.53
C ARG A 85 2.39 9.59 -1.29
N ALA A 86 3.44 8.90 -0.84
CA ALA A 86 4.22 9.31 0.32
C ALA A 86 4.92 10.66 0.07
N LEU A 87 5.59 10.81 -1.08
CA LEU A 87 6.23 12.06 -1.48
C LEU A 87 5.22 13.20 -1.64
N GLY A 88 4.03 12.93 -2.18
CA GLY A 88 2.96 13.91 -2.28
C GLY A 88 2.49 14.42 -0.93
N ALA A 89 2.32 13.51 0.05
CA ALA A 89 1.94 13.85 1.42
C ALA A 89 3.04 14.65 2.14
N ILE A 90 4.30 14.22 2.01
CA ILE A 90 5.45 14.95 2.55
C ILE A 90 5.55 16.34 1.92
N GLY A 91 5.40 16.44 0.60
CA GLY A 91 5.44 17.72 -0.12
C GLY A 91 4.34 18.68 0.34
N LEU A 92 3.14 18.18 0.64
CA LEU A 92 2.07 18.99 1.26
C LEU A 92 2.45 19.48 2.66
N ALA A 93 3.02 18.59 3.50
CA ALA A 93 3.48 18.95 4.84
C ALA A 93 4.61 19.99 4.81
N VAL A 94 5.53 19.89 3.85
CA VAL A 94 6.58 20.90 3.64
C VAL A 94 5.96 22.24 3.27
N ARG A 95 5.01 22.26 2.31
CA ARG A 95 4.35 23.50 1.88
C ARG A 95 3.47 24.15 2.95
N SER A 96 2.92 23.37 3.88
CA SER A 96 2.14 23.90 5.00
C SER A 96 3.00 24.41 6.16
N GLY A 97 4.33 24.26 6.10
CA GLY A 97 5.26 24.74 7.13
C GLY A 97 5.29 23.90 8.41
N VAL A 98 4.70 22.71 8.41
CA VAL A 98 4.64 21.83 9.61
C VAL A 98 5.83 20.88 9.72
N VAL A 99 6.69 20.83 8.71
CA VAL A 99 7.88 19.97 8.70
C VAL A 99 9.05 20.65 9.40
N ILE A 100 9.64 19.95 10.37
CA ILE A 100 10.83 20.39 11.09
C ILE A 100 12.04 19.62 10.55
N ALA A 101 13.10 20.34 10.18
CA ALA A 101 14.37 19.75 9.72
C ALA A 101 15.57 20.32 10.51
N GLY A 102 16.60 19.48 10.69
CA GLY A 102 17.85 19.81 11.41
C GLY A 102 17.88 19.29 12.85
N PHE A 103 19.03 18.74 13.25
CA PHE A 103 19.22 18.00 14.51
C PHE A 103 18.65 18.72 15.75
N SER A 104 19.09 19.95 16.05
CA SER A 104 18.68 20.65 17.27
C SER A 104 17.19 20.99 17.32
N LYS A 105 16.54 21.20 16.16
CA LYS A 105 15.10 21.46 16.10
C LYS A 105 14.32 20.16 16.31
N VAL A 106 14.77 19.06 15.70
CA VAL A 106 14.17 17.73 15.83
C VAL A 106 14.33 17.20 17.27
N ASP A 107 15.51 17.29 17.88
CA ASP A 107 15.74 16.85 19.28
C ASP A 107 14.81 17.58 20.26
N ARG A 108 14.66 18.89 20.12
CA ARG A 108 13.72 19.67 20.94
C ARG A 108 12.26 19.22 20.73
N ALA A 109 11.82 19.05 19.49
CA ALA A 109 10.45 18.63 19.19
C ALA A 109 10.16 17.20 19.71
N LEU A 110 11.13 16.29 19.62
CA LEU A 110 11.05 14.94 20.22
C LEU A 110 10.88 15.01 21.74
N ARG A 111 11.66 15.85 22.43
CA ARG A 111 11.57 16.02 23.89
C ARG A 111 10.24 16.63 24.35
N GLN A 112 9.63 17.48 23.52
CA GLN A 112 8.36 18.13 23.81
C GLN A 112 7.15 17.23 23.54
N GLY A 113 7.31 16.16 22.74
CA GLY A 113 6.22 15.27 22.35
C GLY A 113 5.36 15.80 21.19
N ASP A 114 5.81 16.85 20.50
CA ASP A 114 5.05 17.57 19.48
C ASP A 114 5.25 17.00 18.06
N LEU A 115 5.52 15.69 17.93
CA LEU A 115 5.80 15.03 16.66
C LEU A 115 4.84 13.86 16.42
N ALA A 116 4.06 13.94 15.34
CA ALA A 116 3.21 12.85 14.90
C ALA A 116 3.97 11.77 14.10
N ILE A 117 4.98 12.17 13.31
CA ILE A 117 5.76 11.29 12.42
C ILE A 117 7.21 11.76 12.42
N MET A 118 8.16 10.82 12.49
CA MET A 118 9.59 11.06 12.27
C MET A 118 10.06 10.22 11.08
N LEU A 119 10.83 10.84 10.19
CA LEU A 119 11.50 10.18 9.07
C LEU A 119 13.01 10.27 9.30
N CYS A 120 13.70 9.13 9.32
CA CYS A 120 15.14 9.01 9.52
C CYS A 120 15.81 8.28 8.37
#